data_AF-A0A7Y9N764-F1
#
_entry.id   AF-A0A7Y9N764-F1
#
_cell.length_a   1.000
_cell.length_b   1.000
_cell.length_c   1.000
_cell.angle_alpha   90.00
_cell.angle_beta   90.00
_cell.angle_gamma   90.00
#
_symmetry.space_group_name_H-M   'P 1'
#
loop_
_entity.id
_entity.type
_entity.pdbx_description
1 polymer ?
#
loop_
_entity_poly.entity_id
_entity_poly.type
_entity_poly.pdbx_seq_one_letter_code
_entity_poly.pdbx_strand_id
1 'polypeptide(L)'
;MKIIAFVIAAGLVVSGGAAAAESTSRPSEYRPGLSVESIYKQDLDGVYFTEWFGRVEASEGSWRDVYFETSDKYVNKGRIRFDCADPEADIAFTLYGVGEYGKATDDMRQVDIPYGDRKAWADGNYQPMFGETPPIEFYGAARERFCK
;
A
#
# COMPACT_ATOMS: atom_id res chain seq x y z
N MET A 1 -25.36 -28.34 60.38
CA MET A 1 -26.16 -27.99 59.18
C MET A 1 -25.33 -27.12 58.26
N LYS A 2 -25.10 -27.63 57.04
CA LYS A 2 -24.59 -27.05 55.78
C LYS A 2 -23.71 -25.78 55.82
N ILE A 3 -22.42 -25.98 55.55
CA ILE A 3 -21.44 -24.99 55.08
C ILE A 3 -21.61 -24.88 53.56
N ILE A 4 -21.84 -23.66 53.04
CA ILE A 4 -21.96 -23.38 51.61
C ILE A 4 -20.56 -23.03 51.09
N ALA A 5 -20.00 -23.89 50.22
CA ALA A 5 -18.74 -23.64 49.53
C ALA A 5 -19.00 -22.80 48.27
N PHE A 6 -18.41 -21.61 48.21
CA PHE A 6 -18.34 -20.80 46.99
C PHE A 6 -17.17 -21.29 46.13
N VAL A 7 -17.47 -21.73 44.90
CA VAL A 7 -16.48 -22.06 43.87
C VAL A 7 -16.13 -20.78 43.13
N ILE A 8 -14.89 -20.32 43.23
CA ILE A 8 -14.35 -19.22 42.42
C ILE A 8 -13.79 -19.82 41.14
N ALA A 9 -14.48 -19.58 40.01
CA ALA A 9 -13.98 -19.90 38.69
C ALA A 9 -12.93 -18.86 38.26
N ALA A 10 -11.67 -19.27 38.15
CA ALA A 10 -10.61 -18.43 37.60
C ALA A 10 -10.75 -18.38 36.07
N GLY A 11 -11.03 -17.18 35.54
CA GLY A 11 -11.11 -16.92 34.11
C GLY A 11 -9.74 -17.04 33.44
N LEU A 12 -9.66 -17.89 32.41
CA LEU A 12 -8.54 -17.95 31.48
C LEU A 12 -8.56 -16.69 30.58
N VAL A 13 -7.58 -15.82 30.76
CA VAL A 13 -7.30 -14.74 29.81
C VAL A 13 -6.60 -15.38 28.61
N VAL A 14 -7.33 -15.60 27.52
CA VAL A 14 -6.73 -15.95 26.24
C VAL A 14 -6.16 -14.66 25.66
N SER A 15 -4.87 -14.43 25.89
CA SER A 15 -4.10 -13.44 25.14
C SER A 15 -3.99 -13.92 23.70
N GLY A 16 -4.96 -13.52 22.88
CA GLY A 16 -4.91 -13.65 21.44
C GLY A 16 -3.78 -12.79 20.91
N GLY A 17 -2.62 -13.40 20.67
CA GLY A 17 -1.60 -12.80 19.83
C GLY A 17 -2.23 -12.55 18.47
N ALA A 18 -2.34 -11.27 18.09
CA ALA A 18 -2.65 -10.91 16.72
C ALA A 18 -1.57 -11.52 15.84
N ALA A 19 -1.90 -12.59 15.13
CA ALA A 19 -1.08 -13.10 14.06
C ALA A 19 -1.03 -11.97 13.02
N ALA A 20 0.06 -11.20 13.04
CA ALA A 20 0.38 -10.30 11.94
C ALA A 20 0.45 -11.19 10.71
N ALA A 21 -0.53 -11.04 9.80
CA ALA A 21 -0.56 -11.78 8.55
C ALA A 21 0.81 -11.64 7.88
N GLU A 22 1.51 -12.75 7.66
CA GLU A 22 2.77 -12.74 6.94
C GLU A 22 2.52 -12.10 5.57
N SER A 23 3.22 -11.01 5.28
CA SER A 23 3.10 -10.32 3.99
C SER A 23 3.44 -11.31 2.89
N THR A 24 2.47 -11.62 2.03
CA THR A 24 2.69 -12.52 0.89
C THR A 24 3.65 -11.82 -0.07
N SER A 25 4.86 -12.36 -0.21
CA SER A 25 5.87 -11.86 -1.14
C SER A 25 5.89 -12.68 -2.42
N ARG A 26 6.23 -12.04 -3.54
CA ARG A 26 6.36 -12.67 -4.85
C ARG A 26 7.50 -12.04 -5.67
N PRO A 27 8.05 -12.73 -6.67
CA PRO A 27 8.92 -12.11 -7.65
C PRO A 27 8.20 -10.95 -8.37
N SER A 28 8.92 -9.86 -8.63
CA SER A 28 8.41 -8.75 -9.42
C SER A 28 8.17 -9.18 -10.86
N GLU A 29 7.03 -8.78 -11.42
CA GLU A 29 6.70 -9.06 -12.82
C GLU A 29 7.51 -8.20 -13.80
N TYR A 30 7.92 -7.00 -13.37
CA TYR A 30 8.59 -6.03 -14.24
C TYR A 30 10.09 -5.88 -13.97
N ARG A 31 10.60 -6.43 -12.86
CA ARG A 31 11.99 -6.24 -12.42
C ARG A 31 12.63 -7.55 -12.01
N PRO A 32 13.34 -8.22 -12.94
CA PRO A 32 13.97 -9.51 -12.69
C PRO A 32 14.91 -9.50 -11.47
N GLY A 33 14.80 -10.55 -10.65
CA GLY A 33 15.63 -10.73 -9.45
C GLY A 33 15.21 -9.92 -8.23
N LEU A 34 14.10 -9.17 -8.31
CA LEU A 34 13.54 -8.44 -7.18
C LEU A 34 12.25 -9.11 -6.69
N SER A 35 11.99 -9.00 -5.40
CA SER A 35 10.73 -9.43 -4.78
C SER A 35 9.93 -8.22 -4.33
N VAL A 36 8.61 -8.32 -4.47
CA VAL A 36 7.62 -7.36 -3.98
C VAL A 36 6.68 -8.04 -3.01
N GLU A 37 6.08 -7.27 -2.12
CA GLU A 37 5.11 -7.75 -1.13
C GLU A 37 3.72 -7.17 -1.41
N SER A 38 2.67 -7.93 -1.09
CA SER A 38 1.30 -7.44 -1.17
C SER A 38 1.09 -6.28 -0.20
N ILE A 39 0.56 -5.16 -0.71
CA ILE A 39 0.31 -3.93 0.04
C ILE A 39 -1.19 -3.70 0.19
N TYR A 40 -1.93 -3.79 -0.91
CA TYR A 40 -3.35 -3.44 -0.93
C TYR A 40 -4.10 -4.25 -1.98
N LYS A 41 -5.29 -4.72 -1.63
CA LYS A 41 -6.22 -5.35 -2.55
C LYS A 41 -7.35 -4.38 -2.82
N GLN A 42 -7.35 -3.78 -4.01
CA GLN A 42 -8.37 -2.86 -4.46
C GLN A 42 -9.58 -3.64 -4.96
N ASP A 43 -10.74 -3.38 -4.38
CA ASP A 43 -12.01 -3.84 -4.94
C ASP A 43 -12.40 -2.91 -6.11
N LEU A 44 -12.71 -3.49 -7.26
CA LEU A 44 -13.10 -2.74 -8.46
C LEU A 44 -14.58 -2.79 -8.75
N ASP A 45 -15.30 -3.85 -8.36
CA ASP A 45 -16.74 -4.03 -8.64
C ASP A 45 -17.33 -5.26 -7.88
N GLY A 46 -16.87 -5.53 -6.66
CA GLY A 46 -17.31 -6.61 -5.78
C GLY A 46 -16.90 -8.04 -6.18
N VAL A 47 -16.65 -8.26 -7.47
CA VAL A 47 -16.13 -9.54 -8.02
C VAL A 47 -14.76 -9.41 -8.66
N TYR A 48 -14.39 -8.20 -9.08
CA TYR A 48 -13.07 -7.90 -9.64
C TYR A 48 -12.23 -7.19 -8.61
N PHE A 49 -10.94 -7.51 -8.59
CA PHE A 49 -9.98 -6.88 -7.73
C PHE A 49 -8.65 -6.73 -8.45
N THR A 50 -7.89 -5.72 -8.03
CA THR A 50 -6.49 -5.56 -8.40
C THR A 50 -5.65 -5.65 -7.14
N GLU A 51 -4.60 -6.47 -7.21
CA GLU A 51 -3.60 -6.53 -6.14
C GLU A 51 -2.45 -5.59 -6.44
N TRP A 52 -2.17 -4.72 -5.47
CA TRP A 52 -1.05 -3.79 -5.48
C TRP A 52 0.07 -4.36 -4.62
N PHE A 53 1.22 -4.47 -5.24
CA PHE A 53 2.45 -4.92 -4.60
C PHE A 53 3.43 -3.76 -4.49
N GLY A 54 4.35 -3.84 -3.54
CA GLY A 54 5.38 -2.83 -3.40
C GLY A 54 6.61 -3.28 -2.64
N ARG A 55 7.61 -2.39 -2.60
CA ARG A 55 8.83 -2.53 -1.81
C ARG A 55 9.50 -1.17 -1.64
N VAL A 56 10.18 -0.96 -0.52
CA VAL A 56 11.06 0.20 -0.35
C VAL A 56 12.28 0.06 -1.28
N GLU A 57 12.54 1.08 -2.09
CA GLU A 57 13.74 1.20 -2.91
C GLU A 57 14.80 2.08 -2.25
N ALA A 58 14.38 3.16 -1.60
CA ALA A 58 15.27 4.07 -0.90
C ALA A 58 14.58 4.69 0.32
N SER A 59 15.41 5.08 1.28
CA SER A 59 15.01 5.76 2.50
C SER A 59 15.97 6.92 2.75
N GLU A 60 15.42 8.12 2.97
CA GLU A 60 16.18 9.34 3.26
C GLU A 60 15.56 10.04 4.47
N GLY A 61 16.11 9.77 5.66
CA GLY A 61 15.48 10.20 6.90
C GLY A 61 14.07 9.61 7.04
N SER A 62 13.07 10.49 7.16
CA SER A 62 11.64 10.13 7.21
C SER A 62 11.05 9.78 5.85
N TRP A 63 11.71 10.11 4.75
CA TRP A 63 11.20 9.84 3.41
C TRP A 63 11.37 8.37 3.03
N ARG A 64 10.37 7.85 2.31
CA ARG A 64 10.38 6.54 1.67
C ARG A 64 10.09 6.70 0.19
N ASP A 65 10.94 6.06 -0.61
CA ASP A 65 10.69 5.81 -2.03
C ASP A 65 10.27 4.35 -2.16
N VAL A 66 9.00 4.13 -2.52
CA VAL A 66 8.40 2.79 -2.62
C VAL A 66 8.10 2.50 -4.07
N TYR A 67 8.72 1.46 -4.61
CA TYR A 67 8.31 0.87 -5.88
C TYR A 67 6.96 0.18 -5.70
N PHE A 68 6.09 0.26 -6.69
CA PHE A 68 4.84 -0.48 -6.74
C PHE A 68 4.58 -1.10 -8.11
N GLU A 69 3.80 -2.17 -8.12
CA GLU A 69 3.31 -2.83 -9.33
C GLU A 69 1.97 -3.55 -9.11
N THR A 70 1.23 -3.79 -10.19
CA THR A 70 0.07 -4.70 -10.22
C THR A 70 0.39 -5.98 -10.98
N SER A 71 -0.42 -7.03 -10.76
CA SER A 71 -0.35 -8.31 -11.50
C SER A 71 -1.22 -8.37 -12.76
N ASP A 72 -1.91 -7.27 -13.07
CA ASP A 72 -2.92 -7.24 -14.13
C ASP A 72 -2.31 -6.83 -15.47
N LYS A 73 -2.87 -7.38 -16.56
CA LYS A 73 -2.36 -7.27 -17.95
C LYS A 73 -2.21 -5.83 -18.47
N TYR A 74 -2.85 -4.86 -17.83
CA TYR A 74 -2.70 -3.44 -18.12
C TYR A 74 -1.94 -2.81 -16.96
N VAL A 75 -0.68 -2.50 -17.28
CA VAL A 75 0.44 -2.44 -16.36
C VAL A 75 0.43 -1.15 -15.58
N ASN A 76 0.18 -1.20 -14.28
CA ASN A 76 0.54 -0.10 -13.40
C ASN A 76 1.75 -0.45 -12.57
N LYS A 77 2.82 0.29 -12.81
CA LYS A 77 4.05 0.22 -12.05
C LYS A 77 4.62 1.61 -11.91
N GLY A 78 5.34 1.84 -10.83
CA GLY A 78 5.77 3.16 -10.50
C GLY A 78 6.53 3.24 -9.22
N ARG A 79 6.74 4.47 -8.79
CA ARG A 79 7.27 4.80 -7.50
C ARG A 79 6.37 5.83 -6.86
N ILE A 80 6.08 5.63 -5.58
CA ILE A 80 5.48 6.63 -4.71
C ILE A 80 6.56 7.10 -3.72
N ARG A 81 6.67 8.41 -3.50
CA ARG A 81 7.50 9.03 -2.48
C ARG A 81 6.60 9.70 -1.45
N PHE A 82 6.85 9.42 -0.17
CA PHE A 82 6.11 10.02 0.93
C PHE A 82 6.95 10.13 2.19
N ASP A 83 6.54 11.01 3.10
CA ASP A 83 7.16 11.20 4.41
C ASP A 83 6.45 10.37 5.49
N CYS A 84 7.23 9.66 6.30
CA CYS A 84 6.73 8.85 7.42
C CYS A 84 6.49 9.65 8.71
N ALA A 85 7.21 10.75 8.92
CA ALA A 85 7.10 11.62 10.08
C ALA A 85 6.04 12.71 9.90
N ASP A 86 5.85 13.21 8.68
CA ASP A 86 4.86 14.23 8.36
C ASP A 86 3.72 13.66 7.51
N PRO A 87 2.55 13.35 8.11
CA PRO A 87 1.40 12.88 7.37
C PRO A 87 0.83 13.93 6.40
N GLU A 88 1.17 15.21 6.55
CA GLU A 88 0.69 16.31 5.71
C GLU A 88 1.66 16.68 4.59
N ALA A 89 2.86 16.10 4.53
CA ALA A 89 3.80 16.36 3.44
C ALA A 89 3.24 15.91 2.08
N ASP A 90 3.59 16.62 1.01
CA ASP A 90 3.15 16.27 -0.33
C ASP A 90 3.62 14.87 -0.75
N ILE A 91 2.81 14.20 -1.57
CA ILE A 91 3.11 12.86 -2.08
C ILE A 91 3.51 13.00 -3.54
N ALA A 92 4.60 12.35 -3.94
CA ALA A 92 5.03 12.34 -5.35
C ALA A 92 4.90 10.94 -5.95
N PHE A 93 4.30 10.85 -7.12
CA PHE A 93 4.25 9.63 -7.93
C PHE A 93 5.10 9.79 -9.18
N THR A 94 5.84 8.75 -9.51
CA THR A 94 6.38 8.50 -10.85
C THR A 94 5.68 7.26 -11.40
N LEU A 95 4.77 7.45 -12.36
CA LEU A 95 3.99 6.39 -12.98
C LEU A 95 4.64 6.01 -14.31
N TYR A 96 4.76 4.71 -14.59
CA TYR A 96 5.22 4.21 -15.89
C TYR A 96 4.07 3.47 -16.56
N GLY A 97 3.68 3.93 -17.76
CA GLY A 97 2.69 3.25 -18.59
C GLY A 97 3.13 1.89 -19.12
N VAL A 98 2.52 1.45 -20.23
CA VAL A 98 2.71 0.11 -20.78
C VAL A 98 4.17 -0.12 -21.21
N GLY A 99 4.75 -1.27 -20.86
CA GLY A 99 6.13 -1.63 -21.22
C GLY A 99 7.03 -1.91 -20.02
N GLU A 100 8.35 -1.81 -20.20
CA GLU A 100 9.34 -2.13 -19.15
C GLU A 100 9.47 -1.01 -18.10
N TYR A 101 9.76 -1.39 -16.86
CA TYR A 101 10.03 -0.43 -15.78
C TYR A 101 11.29 0.38 -16.04
N GLY A 102 11.25 1.69 -15.76
CA GLY A 102 12.42 2.56 -15.82
C GLY A 102 12.93 2.87 -17.24
N LYS A 103 12.30 2.32 -18.28
CA LYS A 103 12.47 2.85 -19.63
C LYS A 103 11.75 4.19 -19.71
N ALA A 104 12.45 5.21 -20.21
CA ALA A 104 11.82 6.45 -20.68
C ALA A 104 11.01 6.12 -21.93
N THR A 105 9.85 5.50 -21.74
CA THR A 105 8.81 5.45 -22.78
C THR A 105 8.05 6.77 -22.75
N ASP A 106 7.29 7.05 -23.82
CA ASP A 106 6.44 8.25 -23.93
C ASP A 106 5.32 8.32 -22.87
N ASP A 107 5.22 7.32 -21.99
CA ASP A 107 4.14 7.12 -21.02
C ASP A 107 4.60 7.29 -19.55
N MET A 108 5.77 7.89 -19.28
CA MET A 108 6.16 8.25 -17.92
C MET A 108 5.42 9.52 -17.47
N ARG A 109 4.77 9.46 -16.31
CA ARG A 109 4.01 10.59 -15.76
C ARG A 109 4.42 10.90 -14.33
N GLN A 110 4.76 12.15 -14.05
CA GLN A 110 4.99 12.64 -12.70
C GLN A 110 3.72 13.30 -12.17
N VAL A 111 3.36 13.00 -10.92
CA VAL A 111 2.20 13.57 -10.26
C VAL A 111 2.58 13.92 -8.84
N ASP A 112 2.52 15.19 -8.51
CA ASP A 112 2.57 15.64 -7.11
C ASP A 112 1.12 15.77 -6.61
N ILE A 113 0.88 15.27 -5.41
CA ILE A 113 -0.42 15.35 -4.72
C ILE A 113 -0.23 16.20 -3.47
N PRO A 114 -0.57 17.49 -3.54
CA PRO A 114 -0.62 18.35 -2.37
C PRO A 114 -1.55 17.78 -1.30
N TYR A 115 -1.25 18.03 -0.03
CA TYR A 115 -2.13 17.59 1.07
C TYR A 115 -3.60 17.97 0.88
N GLY A 116 -3.86 19.21 0.42
CA GLY A 116 -5.20 19.73 0.18
C GLY A 116 -6.00 18.97 -0.89
N ASP A 117 -5.31 18.30 -1.82
CA ASP A 117 -5.93 17.59 -2.95
C ASP A 117 -6.20 16.11 -2.65
N ARG A 118 -5.71 15.59 -1.52
CA ARG A 118 -5.90 14.18 -1.15
C ARG A 118 -7.37 13.80 -0.99
N LYS A 119 -8.23 14.73 -0.55
CA LYS A 119 -9.67 14.48 -0.52
C LYS A 119 -10.24 14.29 -1.93
N ALA A 120 -9.86 15.15 -2.88
CA ALA A 120 -10.29 15.00 -4.26
C ALA A 120 -9.79 13.68 -4.86
N TRP A 121 -8.58 13.25 -4.51
CA TRP A 121 -8.05 11.95 -4.93
C TRP A 121 -8.84 10.79 -4.33
N ALA A 122 -9.12 10.82 -3.03
CA ALA A 122 -9.95 9.83 -2.34
C ALA A 122 -11.36 9.72 -2.95
N ASP A 123 -11.94 10.85 -3.33
CA ASP A 123 -13.27 10.90 -3.94
C ASP A 123 -13.25 10.51 -5.44
N GLY A 124 -12.10 10.15 -6.01
CA GLY A 124 -11.95 9.82 -7.43
C GLY A 124 -12.09 11.02 -8.38
N ASN A 125 -11.92 12.23 -7.87
CA ASN A 125 -12.13 13.50 -8.58
C ASN A 125 -10.83 14.28 -8.87
N TYR A 126 -9.67 13.74 -8.51
CA TYR A 126 -8.37 14.34 -8.81
C TYR A 126 -7.88 13.88 -10.18
N GLN A 127 -8.06 14.73 -11.20
CA GLN A 127 -7.73 14.43 -12.61
C GLN A 127 -6.31 13.88 -12.81
N PRO A 128 -5.26 14.38 -12.12
CA PRO A 128 -3.93 13.79 -12.25
C PRO A 128 -3.82 12.35 -11.76
N MET A 129 -4.81 11.77 -11.09
CA MET A 129 -4.83 10.35 -10.73
C MET A 129 -5.93 9.57 -11.45
N PHE A 130 -6.48 10.11 -12.54
CA PHE A 130 -7.44 9.37 -13.37
C PHE A 130 -6.78 8.23 -14.13
N GLY A 131 -7.60 7.23 -14.46
CA GLY A 131 -7.19 6.00 -15.12
C GLY A 131 -6.86 4.90 -14.11
N GLU A 132 -6.20 3.86 -14.58
CA GLU A 132 -5.65 2.84 -13.70
C GLU A 132 -4.42 3.47 -13.02
N THR A 133 -4.57 3.97 -11.79
CA THR A 133 -3.46 4.45 -10.96
C THR A 133 -3.71 4.03 -9.51
N PRO A 134 -2.70 4.04 -8.62
CA PRO A 134 -2.92 3.68 -7.23
C PRO A 134 -4.00 4.55 -6.59
N PRO A 135 -4.96 3.96 -5.85
CA PRO A 135 -5.94 4.72 -5.09
C PRO A 135 -5.32 5.25 -3.78
N ILE A 136 -6.02 6.15 -3.07
CA ILE A 136 -5.48 6.72 -1.82
C ILE A 136 -5.28 5.65 -0.73
N GLU A 137 -6.09 4.60 -0.76
CA GLU A 137 -6.03 3.45 0.15
C GLU A 137 -4.70 2.71 -0.01
N PHE A 138 -4.15 2.64 -1.23
CA PHE A 138 -2.82 2.09 -1.44
C PHE A 138 -1.76 2.92 -0.70
N TYR A 139 -1.83 4.26 -0.76
CA TYR A 139 -0.91 5.13 -0.01
C TYR A 139 -1.05 4.92 1.50
N GLY A 140 -2.28 4.83 2.02
CA GLY A 140 -2.53 4.53 3.43
C GLY A 140 -1.89 3.21 3.86
N ALA A 141 -2.12 2.15 3.09
CA ALA A 141 -1.55 0.83 3.35
C ALA A 141 -0.02 0.81 3.23
N ALA A 142 0.55 1.49 2.23
CA ALA A 142 2.00 1.61 2.05
C ALA A 142 2.64 2.32 3.25
N ARG A 143 2.03 3.39 3.77
CA ARG A 143 2.52 4.07 4.97
C ARG A 143 2.46 3.18 6.20
N GLU A 144 1.32 2.53 6.45
CA GLU A 144 1.20 1.59 7.56
C GLU A 144 2.27 0.51 7.48
N ARG A 145 2.57 0.03 6.27
CA ARG A 145 3.55 -1.03 6.04
C ARG A 145 5.00 -0.58 6.23
N PHE A 146 5.38 0.60 5.73
CA PHE A 146 6.78 1.00 5.54
C PHE A 146 7.28 2.13 6.46
N CYS A 147 6.40 2.69 7.29
CA CYS A 147 6.76 3.72 8.28
C CYS A 147 6.92 3.19 9.71
N LYS A 148 7.03 1.87 9.89
CA LYS A 148 7.30 1.23 11.19
C LYS A 148 8.77 1.34 11.59
#